data_AF-A0A1Q7YAN2-F1
#
_entry.id   AF-A0A1Q7YAN2-F1
#
_cell.length_a   1.000
_cell.length_b   1.000
_cell.length_c   1.000
_cell.angle_alpha   90.00
_cell.angle_beta   90.00
_cell.angle_gamma   90.00
#
_symmetry.space_group_name_H-M   'P 1'
#
loop_
_entity.id
_entity.type
_entity.pdbx_description
1 polymer ?
#
loop_
_entity_poly.entity_id
_entity_poly.type
_entity_poly.pdbx_seq_one_letter_code
_entity_poly.pdbx_strand_id
1 'polypeptide(L)'
;MQEHSDAIQEHMAFRDTPQRADAMSDPGDGIMQSLIPNKVDCALHITFEEDLEDKDKTPHCYEVPMITVPDVEWNYRTVFTNLDQKAQEHLQSHLKEEIPELESRSIYRRHGSCRIVCGGEAEEAEELNDTDQWPLVPSGLIARFVNVEKNQYKPFHLEWQLVYSDLQLHPDQTTDFTLTVQKEISRKMKPNYNKEKYISRNDVFKIASAEWIPKIIDDDRSLQNLSSESDFAKLKKDLVNAIIGSAPRLLAICVHVGIKLAFLKDLLDHRINDTDLPLNTEKCREKYPDCAMFELNKLIDGQGSFLAHKFEKGHQEVGTNIVLPIYYNKVDDLLGRGAHGDVYKIQIDPDYHLLSKVGICFSLSVT
;
A
#
# COMPACT_ATOMS: atom_id res chain seq x y z
N MET A 1 -26.31 -10.17 -39.04
CA MET A 1 -27.24 -9.92 -37.93
C MET A 1 -26.59 -10.47 -36.68
N GLN A 2 -26.29 -9.56 -35.76
CA GLN A 2 -25.81 -9.76 -34.38
C GLN A 2 -24.49 -10.50 -34.15
N GLU A 3 -23.63 -10.12 -33.22
CA GLU A 3 -23.19 -8.86 -32.57
C GLU A 3 -22.28 -9.34 -31.42
N HIS A 4 -21.10 -8.72 -31.32
CA HIS A 4 -20.26 -8.53 -30.14
C HIS A 4 -20.07 -9.65 -29.10
N SER A 5 -18.87 -10.24 -29.14
CA SER A 5 -18.21 -10.89 -28.00
C SER A 5 -16.84 -10.23 -27.83
N ASP A 6 -16.81 -9.07 -27.18
CA ASP A 6 -15.56 -8.42 -26.76
C ASP A 6 -15.29 -8.81 -25.30
N ALA A 7 -14.42 -9.80 -25.13
CA ALA A 7 -13.85 -10.17 -23.85
C ALA A 7 -12.66 -9.25 -23.57
N ILE A 8 -12.78 -8.43 -22.52
CA ILE A 8 -11.73 -7.59 -21.98
C ILE A 8 -10.69 -8.50 -21.29
N GLN A 9 -9.52 -8.64 -21.92
CA GLN A 9 -8.30 -9.17 -21.31
C GLN A 9 -7.61 -8.05 -20.54
N GLU A 10 -7.77 -8.02 -19.21
CA GLU A 10 -6.92 -7.24 -18.32
C GLU A 10 -5.56 -7.95 -18.16
N HIS A 11 -4.57 -7.50 -18.92
CA HIS A 11 -3.16 -7.85 -18.70
C HIS A 11 -2.54 -6.88 -17.68
N MET A 12 -2.47 -7.29 -16.42
CA MET A 12 -1.51 -6.71 -15.47
C MET A 12 -0.13 -7.34 -15.73
N ALA A 13 0.71 -6.64 -16.48
CA ALA A 13 2.10 -7.01 -16.69
C ALA A 13 3.01 -6.01 -15.96
N PHE A 14 3.57 -6.45 -14.83
CA PHE A 14 4.72 -5.81 -14.19
C PHE A 14 5.89 -5.77 -15.17
N ARG A 15 6.33 -4.56 -15.52
CA ARG A 15 7.59 -4.32 -16.26
C ARG A 15 8.34 -3.17 -15.60
N ASP A 16 9.25 -3.51 -14.70
CA ASP A 16 10.48 -2.74 -14.53
C ASP A 16 11.42 -3.11 -15.69
N THR A 17 11.46 -2.25 -16.71
CA THR A 17 12.46 -2.31 -17.79
C THR A 17 13.32 -1.04 -17.68
N PRO A 18 14.66 -1.13 -17.82
CA PRO A 18 15.54 0.02 -17.65
C PRO A 18 15.26 1.11 -18.68
N GLN A 19 15.41 2.37 -18.23
CA GLN A 19 15.45 3.62 -19.00
C GLN A 19 15.43 3.46 -20.53
N ARG A 20 14.23 3.62 -21.11
CA ARG A 20 14.06 4.30 -22.40
C ARG A 20 13.41 5.64 -22.13
N ALA A 21 14.25 6.62 -21.82
CA ALA A 21 13.95 7.98 -22.18
C ALA A 21 13.86 8.03 -23.71
N ASP A 22 12.87 8.78 -24.20
CA ASP A 22 12.58 9.10 -25.59
C ASP A 22 11.62 8.17 -26.34
N ALA A 23 10.57 8.83 -26.84
CA ALA A 23 9.52 8.40 -27.76
C ALA A 23 8.35 7.61 -27.17
N MET A 24 7.44 8.30 -26.47
CA MET A 24 5.98 8.30 -26.72
C MET A 24 5.37 9.50 -25.97
N SER A 25 5.31 10.67 -26.61
CA SER A 25 4.39 11.73 -26.20
C SER A 25 3.03 11.40 -26.81
N ASP A 26 2.08 10.97 -25.97
CA ASP A 26 0.71 10.71 -26.38
C ASP A 26 0.09 12.05 -26.84
N PRO A 27 -0.65 12.14 -27.96
CA PRO A 27 -1.22 13.42 -28.42
C PRO A 27 -2.14 14.12 -27.40
N GLY A 28 -2.62 13.39 -26.39
CA GLY A 28 -3.35 13.93 -25.23
C GLY A 28 -2.49 14.64 -24.18
N ASP A 29 -1.20 14.34 -24.09
CA ASP A 29 -0.29 14.91 -23.07
C ASP A 29 -0.02 16.40 -23.32
N GLY A 30 0.06 16.82 -24.58
CA GLY A 30 0.36 18.21 -24.94
C GLY A 30 -0.77 19.19 -24.59
N ILE A 31 -2.03 18.75 -24.64
CA ILE A 31 -3.18 19.59 -24.30
C ILE A 31 -3.32 19.72 -22.79
N MET A 32 -3.17 18.62 -22.03
CA MET A 32 -3.21 18.69 -20.56
C MET A 32 -2.08 19.53 -19.98
N GLN A 33 -0.85 19.44 -20.52
CA GLN A 33 0.27 20.26 -20.07
C GLN A 33 0.07 21.77 -20.30
N SER A 34 -0.71 22.16 -21.32
CA SER A 34 -1.00 23.57 -21.59
C SER A 34 -2.00 24.22 -20.62
N LEU A 35 -2.78 23.40 -19.91
CA LEU A 35 -3.82 23.86 -18.98
C LEU A 35 -3.28 23.98 -17.55
N ILE A 36 -2.20 23.28 -17.23
CA ILE A 36 -1.63 23.29 -15.88
C ILE A 36 -0.67 24.48 -15.75
N PRO A 37 -0.81 25.32 -14.71
CA PRO A 37 0.15 26.38 -14.45
C PRO A 37 1.56 25.81 -14.28
N ASN A 38 2.56 26.49 -14.85
CA ASN A 38 3.97 26.11 -14.70
C ASN A 38 4.45 26.12 -13.24
N LYS A 39 3.76 26.88 -12.37
CA LYS A 39 4.04 26.99 -10.95
C LYS A 39 2.74 26.91 -10.16
N VAL A 40 2.77 26.15 -9.07
CA VAL A 40 1.63 25.98 -8.17
C VAL A 40 2.14 26.02 -6.73
N ASP A 41 1.48 26.78 -5.86
CA ASP A 41 1.78 26.76 -4.44
C ASP A 41 1.28 25.43 -3.83
N CYS A 42 2.04 24.86 -2.91
CA CYS A 42 1.67 23.62 -2.21
C CYS A 42 1.69 23.82 -0.69
N ALA A 43 0.71 23.25 0.00
CA ALA A 43 0.69 23.10 1.45
C ALA A 43 0.77 21.61 1.80
N LEU A 44 1.67 21.24 2.70
CA LEU A 44 1.91 19.85 3.10
C LEU A 44 1.49 19.66 4.56
N HIS A 45 0.46 18.86 4.79
CA HIS A 45 0.08 18.32 6.08
C HIS A 45 0.76 16.97 6.24
N ILE A 46 1.57 16.84 7.29
CA ILE A 46 2.44 15.69 7.47
C ILE A 46 2.09 15.03 8.81
N THR A 47 1.76 13.74 8.75
CA THR A 47 1.54 12.89 9.93
C THR A 47 2.54 11.75 9.92
N PHE A 48 3.11 11.44 11.07
CA PHE A 48 3.92 10.23 11.26
C PHE A 48 3.16 9.25 12.16
N GLU A 49 2.94 8.04 11.65
CA GLU A 49 2.39 6.93 12.41
C GLU A 49 3.51 6.02 12.90
N GLU A 50 3.74 6.02 14.21
CA GLU A 50 4.64 5.11 14.88
C GLU A 50 3.85 3.90 15.40
N ASP A 51 4.07 2.74 14.78
CA ASP A 51 3.53 1.47 15.28
C ASP A 51 4.33 1.01 16.50
N LEU A 52 3.64 0.94 17.65
CA LEU A 52 4.23 0.53 18.92
C LEU A 52 4.30 -1.01 19.00
N GLU A 53 5.28 -1.55 19.73
CA GLU A 53 5.42 -3.01 19.94
C GLU A 53 4.22 -3.63 20.68
N ASP A 54 3.43 -2.82 21.37
CA ASP A 54 2.26 -3.27 22.11
C ASP A 54 1.09 -3.56 21.17
N LYS A 55 0.87 -4.86 20.95
CA LYS A 55 -0.04 -5.47 19.97
C LYS A 55 -1.51 -5.08 20.07
N ASP A 56 -1.91 -4.39 21.13
CA ASP A 56 -3.28 -3.98 21.41
C ASP A 56 -3.48 -2.45 21.36
N LYS A 57 -2.44 -1.68 21.00
CA LYS A 57 -2.50 -0.22 20.94
C LYS A 57 -2.68 0.28 19.51
N THR A 58 -3.50 1.32 19.37
CA THR A 58 -3.53 2.15 18.17
C THR A 58 -2.15 2.79 17.95
N PRO A 59 -1.69 2.94 16.68
CA PRO A 59 -0.46 3.65 16.39
C PRO A 59 -0.42 5.02 17.05
N HIS A 60 0.75 5.47 17.47
CA HIS A 60 0.92 6.84 17.92
C HIS A 60 1.04 7.75 16.70
N CYS A 61 0.20 8.77 16.61
CA CYS A 61 0.20 9.71 15.49
C CYS A 61 0.82 11.03 15.92
N TYR A 62 1.92 11.41 15.29
CA TYR A 62 2.56 12.70 15.45
C TYR A 62 2.13 13.62 14.31
N GLU A 63 1.45 14.71 14.63
CA GLU A 63 1.12 15.75 13.66
C GLU A 63 2.24 16.77 13.60
N VAL A 64 2.85 16.93 12.43
CA VAL A 64 3.93 17.88 12.20
C VAL A 64 3.34 19.21 11.70
N PRO A 65 3.88 20.38 12.12
CA PRO A 65 3.43 21.67 11.62
C PRO A 65 3.43 21.73 10.10
N MET A 66 2.29 22.13 9.54
CA MET A 66 2.10 22.31 8.10
C MET A 66 3.17 23.22 7.51
N ILE A 67 3.70 22.84 6.34
CA ILE A 67 4.62 23.68 5.57
C ILE A 67 4.02 24.12 4.26
N THR A 68 4.30 25.37 3.89
CA THR A 68 3.96 25.90 2.57
C THR A 68 5.20 25.94 1.71
N VAL A 69 5.11 25.36 0.52
CA VAL A 69 6.12 25.37 -0.52
C VAL A 69 5.60 26.26 -1.65
N PRO A 70 6.00 27.53 -1.71
CA PRO A 70 5.55 28.43 -2.76
C PRO A 70 6.24 28.12 -4.09
N ASP A 71 5.61 28.53 -5.19
CA ASP A 71 6.19 28.55 -6.54
C ASP A 71 6.76 27.20 -7.01
N VAL A 72 6.13 26.08 -6.65
CA VAL A 72 6.60 24.74 -7.04
C VAL A 72 6.50 24.60 -8.55
N GLU A 73 7.64 24.40 -9.21
CA GLU A 73 7.67 24.13 -10.64
C GLU A 73 6.94 22.82 -10.95
N TRP A 74 5.85 22.93 -11.72
CA TRP A 74 4.99 21.80 -12.02
C TRP A 74 5.57 20.98 -13.17
N ASN A 75 6.58 20.18 -12.85
CA ASN A 75 7.09 19.14 -13.73
C ASN A 75 6.53 17.79 -13.27
N TYR A 76 5.57 17.25 -14.01
CA TYR A 76 4.87 16.01 -13.65
C TYR A 76 5.82 14.82 -13.36
N ARG A 77 7.06 14.82 -13.87
CA ARG A 77 8.03 13.74 -13.62
C ARG A 77 8.77 13.84 -12.29
N THR A 78 8.91 15.05 -11.74
CA THR A 78 9.82 15.30 -10.60
C THR A 78 9.16 16.07 -9.46
N VAL A 79 8.04 16.77 -9.72
CA VAL A 79 7.34 17.58 -8.72
C VAL A 79 7.03 16.77 -7.48
N PHE A 80 6.56 15.54 -7.69
CA PHE A 80 6.15 14.70 -6.58
C PHE A 80 7.34 14.26 -5.72
N THR A 81 8.39 13.74 -6.34
CA THR A 81 9.62 13.35 -5.63
C THR A 81 10.19 14.50 -4.81
N ASN A 82 10.18 15.72 -5.35
CA ASN A 82 10.67 16.90 -4.65
C ASN A 82 9.79 17.28 -3.45
N LEU A 83 8.46 17.18 -3.57
CA LEU A 83 7.55 17.46 -2.46
C LEU A 83 7.66 16.39 -1.36
N ASP A 84 7.74 15.12 -1.73
CA ASP A 84 7.91 14.01 -0.80
C ASP A 84 9.24 14.11 -0.04
N GLN A 85 10.33 14.47 -0.73
CA GLN A 85 11.61 14.69 -0.09
C GLN A 85 11.54 15.84 0.92
N LYS A 86 10.94 16.99 0.56
CA LYS A 86 10.76 18.12 1.48
C LYS A 86 9.92 17.74 2.70
N ALA A 87 8.88 16.94 2.51
CA ALA A 87 8.06 16.45 3.61
C ALA A 87 8.85 15.53 4.55
N GLN A 88 9.65 14.60 4.03
CA GLN A 88 10.51 13.73 4.83
C GLN A 88 11.59 14.51 5.60
N GLU A 89 12.24 15.49 4.96
CA GLU A 89 13.24 16.35 5.61
C GLU A 89 12.61 17.15 6.77
N HIS A 90 11.42 17.70 6.56
CA HIS A 90 10.69 18.43 7.61
C HIS A 90 10.24 17.52 8.74
N LEU A 91 9.74 16.33 8.42
CA LEU A 91 9.37 15.29 9.38
C LEU A 91 10.54 14.93 10.29
N GLN A 92 11.68 14.58 9.70
CA GLN A 92 12.89 14.17 10.42
C GLN A 92 13.41 15.31 11.30
N SER A 93 13.44 16.54 10.79
CA SER A 93 13.87 17.72 11.55
C SER A 93 12.97 17.97 12.76
N HIS A 94 11.65 17.87 12.58
CA HIS A 94 10.69 18.15 13.64
C HIS A 94 10.68 17.08 14.75
N LEU A 95 10.72 15.81 14.37
CA LEU A 95 10.63 14.70 15.32
C LEU A 95 11.99 14.25 15.88
N LYS A 96 13.09 14.95 15.55
CA LYS A 96 14.44 14.59 15.99
C LYS A 96 14.59 14.54 17.52
N GLU A 97 13.94 15.45 18.24
CA GLU A 97 14.03 15.49 19.71
C GLU A 97 13.09 14.49 20.38
N GLU A 98 11.93 14.23 19.77
CA GLU A 98 10.90 13.31 20.30
C GLU A 98 11.25 11.83 20.01
N ILE A 99 11.81 11.56 18.83
CA ILE A 99 12.18 10.23 18.35
C ILE A 99 13.62 10.28 17.81
N PRO A 100 14.65 10.29 18.68
CA PRO A 100 16.04 10.42 18.24
C PRO A 100 16.51 9.33 17.27
N GLU A 101 15.91 8.14 17.36
CA GLU A 101 16.22 6.99 16.51
C GLU A 101 15.63 7.12 15.10
N LEU A 102 14.74 8.08 14.85
CA LEU A 102 14.04 8.23 13.58
C LEU A 102 14.99 8.41 12.39
N GLU A 103 16.14 9.05 12.59
CA GLU A 103 17.19 9.20 11.56
C GLU A 103 17.78 7.85 11.10
N SER A 104 17.75 6.83 11.96
CA SER A 104 18.24 5.49 11.63
C SER A 104 17.18 4.61 10.98
N ARG A 105 15.90 4.97 11.10
CA ARG A 105 14.77 4.18 10.60
C ARG A 105 14.53 4.45 9.11
N SER A 106 14.05 3.44 8.39
CA SER A 106 13.68 3.62 6.98
C SER A 106 12.26 4.20 6.89
N ILE A 107 12.17 5.52 6.72
CA ILE A 107 10.88 6.21 6.63
C ILE A 107 10.32 6.05 5.22
N TYR A 108 9.03 5.75 5.13
CA TYR A 108 8.31 5.74 3.87
C TYR A 108 6.92 6.31 4.04
N ARG A 109 6.40 6.85 2.94
CA ARG A 109 5.01 7.27 2.88
C ARG A 109 4.10 6.06 2.82
N ARG A 110 3.15 5.96 3.75
CA ARG A 110 2.14 4.91 3.83
C ARG A 110 0.92 5.27 2.97
N HIS A 111 0.42 6.49 3.08
CA HIS A 111 -0.70 6.97 2.26
C HIS A 111 -0.63 8.48 2.04
N GLY A 112 -1.49 8.98 1.15
CA GLY A 112 -1.77 10.40 1.11
C GLY A 112 -2.93 10.77 0.20
N SER A 113 -3.31 12.03 0.25
CA SER A 113 -4.37 12.61 -0.57
C SER A 113 -3.99 14.02 -0.99
N CYS A 114 -4.65 14.52 -2.04
CA CYS A 114 -4.43 15.86 -2.56
C CYS A 114 -5.76 16.53 -2.89
N ARG A 115 -5.88 17.83 -2.62
CA ARG A 115 -7.04 18.66 -2.96
C ARG A 115 -6.63 20.04 -3.41
N ILE A 116 -7.52 20.71 -4.12
CA ILE A 116 -7.37 22.12 -4.50
C ILE A 116 -8.02 22.99 -3.44
N VAL A 117 -7.33 24.07 -3.05
CA VAL A 117 -7.87 25.10 -2.15
C VAL A 117 -7.88 26.43 -2.88
N CYS A 118 -9.05 27.06 -2.94
CA CYS A 118 -9.29 28.31 -3.65
C CYS A 118 -10.16 29.25 -2.79
N GLY A 119 -9.65 30.45 -2.50
CA GLY A 119 -10.42 31.45 -1.74
C GLY A 119 -10.79 31.03 -0.31
N GLY A 120 -10.04 30.10 0.29
CA GLY A 120 -10.32 29.54 1.62
C GLY A 120 -11.31 28.36 1.61
N GLU A 121 -11.90 28.03 0.45
CA GLU A 121 -12.70 26.83 0.27
C GLU A 121 -11.83 25.71 -0.31
N ALA A 122 -11.94 24.51 0.26
CA ALA A 122 -11.26 23.33 -0.22
C ALA A 122 -12.21 22.49 -1.08
N GLU A 123 -11.74 22.10 -2.26
CA GLU A 123 -12.37 21.02 -3.02
C GLU A 123 -12.17 19.68 -2.29
N GLU A 124 -12.85 18.66 -2.79
CA GLU A 124 -12.70 17.32 -2.25
C GLU A 124 -11.29 16.78 -2.51
N ALA A 125 -10.79 16.00 -1.55
CA ALA A 125 -9.52 15.31 -1.69
C ALA A 125 -9.65 14.04 -2.52
N GLU A 126 -8.67 13.82 -3.40
CA GLU A 126 -8.48 12.55 -4.09
C GLU A 126 -7.33 11.78 -3.43
N GLU A 127 -7.60 10.51 -3.14
CA GLU A 127 -6.64 9.59 -2.52
C GLU A 127 -5.53 9.19 -3.50
N LEU A 128 -4.31 9.05 -2.99
CA LEU A 128 -3.08 8.77 -3.73
C LEU A 128 -2.43 7.49 -3.19
N ASN A 129 -3.10 6.37 -3.43
CA ASN A 129 -2.77 5.09 -2.79
C ASN A 129 -1.57 4.39 -3.44
N ASP A 130 -1.36 4.58 -4.75
CA ASP A 130 -0.26 3.95 -5.50
C ASP A 130 0.69 5.03 -6.05
N THR A 131 2.01 4.78 -6.03
CA THR A 131 3.07 5.77 -6.38
C THR A 131 2.96 6.37 -7.78
N ASP A 132 2.37 5.63 -8.72
CA ASP A 132 2.11 6.03 -10.10
C ASP A 132 0.94 7.02 -10.25
N GLN A 133 0.05 7.11 -9.26
CA GLN A 133 -1.06 8.06 -9.24
C GLN A 133 -0.61 9.49 -8.90
N TRP A 134 0.47 9.62 -8.15
CA TRP A 134 0.96 10.89 -7.60
C TRP A 134 1.27 11.97 -8.63
N PRO A 135 1.80 11.68 -9.84
CA PRO A 135 1.92 12.68 -10.89
C PRO A 135 0.62 12.93 -11.66
N LEU A 136 -0.25 11.92 -11.78
CA LEU A 136 -1.42 11.95 -12.66
C LEU A 136 -2.65 12.60 -12.00
N VAL A 137 -2.95 12.20 -10.76
CA VAL A 137 -4.16 12.63 -10.04
C VAL A 137 -4.13 14.13 -9.77
N PRO A 138 -3.06 14.73 -9.19
CA PRO A 138 -3.01 16.18 -8.96
C PRO A 138 -3.02 16.98 -10.26
N SER A 139 -2.38 16.48 -11.31
CA SER A 139 -2.43 17.10 -12.64
C SER A 139 -3.85 17.11 -13.21
N GLY A 140 -4.58 16.00 -13.06
CA GLY A 140 -5.98 15.88 -13.43
C GLY A 140 -6.91 16.78 -12.61
N LEU A 141 -6.67 16.89 -11.30
CA LEU A 141 -7.36 17.83 -10.41
C LEU A 141 -7.21 19.26 -10.90
N ILE A 142 -5.97 19.70 -11.14
CA ILE A 142 -5.68 21.05 -11.63
C ILE A 142 -6.42 21.28 -12.96
N ALA A 143 -6.25 20.37 -13.93
CA ALA A 143 -6.87 20.50 -15.24
C ALA A 143 -8.40 20.60 -15.16
N ARG A 144 -9.05 19.78 -14.32
CA ARG A 144 -10.50 19.86 -14.09
C ARG A 144 -10.90 21.20 -13.48
N PHE A 145 -10.17 21.66 -12.48
CA PHE A 145 -10.45 22.93 -11.80
C PHE A 145 -10.34 24.13 -12.71
N VAL A 146 -9.22 24.26 -13.45
CA VAL A 146 -8.96 25.43 -14.31
C VAL A 146 -9.87 25.48 -15.54
N ASN A 147 -10.36 24.33 -15.99
CA ASN A 147 -11.23 24.23 -17.17
C ASN A 147 -12.68 24.66 -16.86
N VAL A 148 -13.02 24.87 -15.58
CA VAL A 148 -14.28 25.51 -15.22
C VAL A 148 -14.14 27.02 -15.43
N GLU A 149 -14.92 27.61 -16.33
CA GLU A 149 -14.83 29.03 -16.74
C GLU A 149 -14.76 30.01 -15.55
N LYS A 150 -15.54 29.77 -14.48
CA LYS A 150 -15.54 30.60 -13.26
C LYS A 150 -14.24 30.53 -12.43
N ASN A 151 -13.39 29.54 -12.67
CA ASN A 151 -12.19 29.24 -11.89
C ASN A 151 -10.89 29.50 -12.67
N GLN A 152 -10.96 29.75 -13.99
CA GLN A 152 -9.81 29.87 -14.89
C GLN A 152 -8.73 30.86 -14.43
N TYR A 153 -9.12 31.91 -13.70
CA TYR A 153 -8.22 32.96 -13.21
C TYR A 153 -8.19 33.07 -11.69
N LYS A 154 -8.80 32.12 -10.98
CA LYS A 154 -8.80 32.16 -9.51
C LYS A 154 -7.46 31.64 -8.99
N PRO A 155 -6.83 32.36 -8.04
CA PRO A 155 -5.65 31.84 -7.38
C PRO A 155 -6.04 30.60 -6.55
N PHE A 156 -5.22 29.57 -6.65
CA PHE A 156 -5.39 28.32 -5.90
C PHE A 156 -4.02 27.78 -5.47
N HIS A 157 -4.04 26.88 -4.50
CA HIS A 157 -2.89 26.06 -4.12
C HIS A 157 -3.34 24.60 -3.97
N LEU A 158 -2.39 23.68 -4.00
CA LEU A 158 -2.63 22.29 -3.67
C LEU A 158 -2.37 22.04 -2.20
N GLU A 159 -3.30 21.38 -1.52
CA GLU A 159 -3.09 20.87 -0.18
C GLU A 159 -2.90 19.36 -0.25
N TRP A 160 -1.80 18.89 0.33
CA TRP A 160 -1.42 17.49 0.38
C TRP A 160 -1.51 17.00 1.82
N GLN A 161 -2.15 15.86 2.02
CA GLN A 161 -2.14 15.14 3.28
C GLN A 161 -1.25 13.92 3.10
N LEU A 162 -0.12 13.88 3.80
CA LEU A 162 0.89 12.85 3.66
C LEU A 162 1.06 12.15 4.99
N VAL A 163 0.91 10.83 4.99
CA VAL A 163 1.11 10.04 6.20
C VAL A 163 2.27 9.08 5.99
N TYR A 164 3.24 9.20 6.89
CA TYR A 164 4.48 8.44 6.89
C TYR A 164 4.45 7.36 7.96
N SER A 165 5.21 6.31 7.71
CA SER A 165 5.50 5.23 8.64
C SER A 165 6.97 4.83 8.50
N ASP A 166 7.43 3.91 9.33
CA ASP A 166 8.83 3.49 9.43
C ASP A 166 9.02 1.99 9.21
N LEU A 167 10.17 1.57 8.67
CA LEU A 167 10.63 0.19 8.80
C LEU A 167 11.84 0.14 9.75
N GLN A 168 11.78 -0.79 10.69
CA GLN A 168 12.84 -1.08 11.65
C GLN A 168 13.55 -2.40 11.27
N LEU A 169 13.94 -2.49 10.00
CA LEU A 169 14.68 -3.62 9.46
C LEU A 169 16.18 -3.31 9.48
N HIS A 170 16.85 -3.64 10.58
CA HIS A 170 18.29 -3.57 10.69
C HIS A 170 18.89 -4.98 10.61
N PRO A 171 19.68 -5.30 9.57
CA PRO A 171 20.39 -6.57 9.51
C PRO A 171 21.50 -6.57 10.58
N ASP A 172 21.14 -6.95 11.81
CA ASP A 172 22.11 -7.17 12.87
C ASP A 172 22.82 -8.50 12.64
N GLN A 173 24.16 -8.51 12.69
CA GLN A 173 24.97 -9.72 12.42
C GLN A 173 24.74 -10.88 13.39
N THR A 174 23.96 -10.67 14.47
CA THR A 174 23.82 -11.61 15.58
C THR A 174 22.47 -12.30 15.64
N THR A 175 21.46 -11.79 14.93
CA THR A 175 20.09 -12.31 14.94
C THR A 175 19.66 -12.78 13.56
N ASP A 176 18.87 -13.84 13.53
CA ASP A 176 18.16 -14.31 12.34
C ASP A 176 17.33 -13.16 11.74
N PHE A 177 17.66 -12.78 10.50
CA PHE A 177 17.05 -11.65 9.84
C PHE A 177 15.58 -11.91 9.51
N THR A 178 15.23 -13.16 9.22
CA THR A 178 13.85 -13.60 9.00
C THR A 178 13.00 -13.40 10.25
N LEU A 179 13.54 -13.69 11.44
CA LEU A 179 12.89 -13.38 12.72
C LEU A 179 12.72 -11.87 12.92
N THR A 180 13.68 -11.05 12.49
CA THR A 180 13.58 -9.58 12.55
C THR A 180 12.43 -9.09 11.67
N VAL A 181 12.33 -9.62 10.45
CA VAL A 181 11.22 -9.30 9.53
C VAL A 181 9.88 -9.80 10.08
N GLN A 182 9.83 -10.98 10.69
CA GLN A 182 8.63 -11.51 11.32
C GLN A 182 8.13 -10.61 12.47
N LYS A 183 9.05 -10.11 13.30
CA LYS A 183 8.71 -9.13 14.36
C LYS A 183 8.21 -7.83 13.76
N GLU A 184 8.84 -7.34 12.71
CA GLU A 184 8.43 -6.11 12.04
C GLU A 184 7.03 -6.23 11.44
N ILE A 185 6.73 -7.33 10.73
CA ILE A 185 5.37 -7.61 10.26
C ILE A 185 4.38 -7.61 11.42
N SER A 186 4.75 -8.23 12.54
CA SER A 186 3.87 -8.30 13.72
C SER A 186 3.65 -6.93 14.39
N ARG A 187 4.65 -6.04 14.34
CA ARG A 187 4.57 -4.65 14.82
C ARG A 187 3.64 -3.82 13.93
N LYS A 188 3.69 -4.02 12.62
CA LYS A 188 2.85 -3.34 11.62
C LYS A 188 1.39 -3.82 11.57
N MET A 189 1.08 -4.95 12.21
CA MET A 189 -0.28 -5.47 12.22
C MET A 189 -1.18 -4.69 13.18
N LYS A 190 -2.31 -4.19 12.67
CA LYS A 190 -3.31 -3.42 13.41
C LYS A 190 -4.56 -4.27 13.68
N PRO A 191 -5.16 -4.19 14.87
CA PRO A 191 -6.44 -4.83 15.14
C PRO A 191 -7.60 -4.04 14.53
N ASN A 192 -8.56 -4.72 13.92
CA ASN A 192 -9.84 -4.13 13.50
C ASN A 192 -10.84 -4.05 14.67
N TYR A 193 -12.06 -3.58 14.38
CA TYR A 193 -13.17 -3.51 15.34
C TYR A 193 -13.53 -4.86 16.03
N ASN A 194 -13.16 -5.99 15.43
CA ASN A 194 -13.38 -7.33 15.94
C ASN A 194 -12.09 -7.98 16.51
N LYS A 195 -11.02 -7.18 16.70
CA LYS A 195 -9.69 -7.61 17.16
C LYS A 195 -8.97 -8.57 16.22
N GLU A 196 -9.45 -8.74 14.99
CA GLU A 196 -8.73 -9.44 13.95
C GLU A 196 -7.60 -8.56 13.45
N LYS A 197 -6.42 -9.15 13.26
CA LYS A 197 -5.24 -8.40 12.86
C LYS A 197 -5.11 -8.39 11.35
N TYR A 198 -4.66 -7.26 10.83
CA TYR A 198 -4.25 -7.14 9.45
C TYR A 198 -3.08 -6.19 9.31
N ILE A 199 -2.35 -6.32 8.22
CA ILE A 199 -1.22 -5.44 7.87
C ILE A 199 -1.54 -4.73 6.57
N SER A 200 -1.26 -3.43 6.52
CA SER A 200 -1.59 -2.64 5.33
C SER A 200 -0.88 -3.11 4.07
N ARG A 201 -1.51 -2.90 2.91
CA ARG A 201 -0.94 -3.25 1.60
C ARG A 201 0.43 -2.58 1.40
N ASN A 202 0.54 -1.31 1.79
CA ASN A 202 1.77 -0.55 1.62
C ASN A 202 2.89 -1.05 2.54
N ASP A 203 2.59 -1.43 3.78
CA ASP A 203 3.59 -2.04 4.68
C ASP A 203 4.09 -3.38 4.12
N VAL A 204 3.18 -4.22 3.60
CA VAL A 204 3.55 -5.51 2.98
C VAL A 204 4.51 -5.29 1.81
N PHE A 205 4.24 -4.33 0.92
CA PHE A 205 5.13 -4.04 -0.21
C PHE A 205 6.47 -3.46 0.20
N LYS A 206 6.51 -2.65 1.27
CA LYS A 206 7.75 -2.09 1.76
C LYS A 206 8.63 -3.15 2.39
N ILE A 207 8.05 -4.08 3.15
CA ILE A 207 8.73 -5.24 3.73
C ILE A 207 9.17 -6.21 2.62
N ALA A 208 8.31 -6.51 1.65
CA ALA A 208 8.60 -7.37 0.51
C ALA A 208 9.16 -6.58 -0.70
N SER A 209 10.10 -5.67 -0.45
CA SER A 209 10.71 -4.83 -1.49
C SER A 209 12.01 -5.44 -2.04
N ALA A 210 12.46 -4.93 -3.18
CA ALA A 210 13.73 -5.33 -3.81
C ALA A 210 14.96 -5.13 -2.90
N GLU A 211 14.86 -4.26 -1.89
CA GLU A 211 15.91 -4.03 -0.91
C GLU A 211 16.03 -5.18 0.12
N TRP A 212 14.88 -5.72 0.56
CA TRP A 212 14.83 -6.66 1.68
C TRP A 212 14.73 -8.12 1.23
N ILE A 213 14.04 -8.40 0.11
CA ILE A 213 13.88 -9.77 -0.41
C ILE A 213 15.22 -10.52 -0.51
N PRO A 214 16.30 -9.94 -1.09
CA PRO A 214 17.58 -10.64 -1.18
C PRO A 214 18.15 -11.02 0.19
N LYS A 215 17.99 -10.16 1.20
CA LYS A 215 18.48 -10.37 2.57
C LYS A 215 17.68 -11.46 3.28
N ILE A 216 16.35 -11.49 3.09
CA ILE A 216 15.48 -12.56 3.63
C ILE A 216 15.87 -13.92 3.01
N ILE A 217 16.13 -13.96 1.69
CA ILE A 217 16.55 -15.18 1.01
C ILE A 217 17.92 -15.67 1.48
N ASP A 218 18.87 -14.77 1.73
CA ASP A 218 20.21 -15.13 2.20
C ASP A 218 20.19 -15.78 3.59
N ASP A 219 19.28 -15.35 4.44
CA ASP A 219 19.14 -15.82 5.82
C ASP A 219 18.42 -17.19 5.91
N ASP A 220 17.60 -17.55 4.91
CA ASP A 220 16.86 -18.81 4.89
C ASP A 220 17.75 -20.02 4.50
N ARG A 221 18.09 -20.82 5.51
CA ARG A 221 18.91 -22.05 5.35
C ARG A 221 18.24 -23.16 4.55
N SER A 222 16.92 -23.15 4.39
CA SER A 222 16.22 -24.21 3.65
C SER A 222 16.55 -24.17 2.16
N LEU A 223 16.82 -22.98 1.62
CA LEU A 223 17.21 -22.79 0.22
C LEU A 223 18.65 -23.24 -0.06
N GLN A 224 19.55 -23.12 0.91
CA GLN A 224 20.96 -23.53 0.79
C GLN A 224 21.11 -25.04 0.55
N ASN A 225 20.15 -25.85 1.00
CA ASN A 225 20.15 -27.30 0.83
C ASN A 225 19.67 -27.77 -0.56
N LEU A 226 19.13 -26.87 -1.39
CA LEU A 226 18.50 -27.21 -2.68
C LEU A 226 19.48 -27.20 -3.85
N SER A 227 20.70 -26.70 -3.68
CA SER A 227 21.61 -26.44 -4.81
C SER A 227 23.07 -26.46 -4.37
N SER A 228 23.97 -26.73 -5.33
CA SER A 228 25.41 -26.53 -5.11
C SER A 228 25.71 -25.04 -4.89
N GLU A 229 26.84 -24.70 -4.26
CA GLU A 229 27.22 -23.28 -4.03
C GLU A 229 27.23 -22.44 -5.31
N SER A 230 27.68 -23.01 -6.44
CA SER A 230 27.69 -22.33 -7.74
C SER A 230 26.30 -22.11 -8.34
N ASP A 231 25.34 -23.00 -8.05
CA ASP A 231 23.97 -22.92 -8.56
C ASP A 231 23.09 -22.02 -7.68
N PHE A 232 23.46 -21.84 -6.41
CA PHE A 232 22.69 -21.05 -5.44
C PHE A 232 22.58 -19.57 -5.85
N ALA A 233 23.63 -18.97 -6.40
CA ALA A 233 23.60 -17.58 -6.85
C ALA A 233 22.56 -17.34 -7.97
N LYS A 234 22.44 -18.31 -8.89
CA LYS A 234 21.43 -18.27 -9.96
C LYS A 234 20.03 -18.49 -9.38
N LEU A 235 19.87 -19.50 -8.54
CA LEU A 235 18.61 -19.78 -7.86
C LEU A 235 18.10 -18.55 -7.10
N LYS A 236 18.98 -17.91 -6.33
CA LYS A 236 18.67 -16.68 -5.59
C LYS A 236 18.16 -15.59 -6.52
N LYS A 237 18.88 -15.31 -7.60
CA LYS A 237 18.49 -14.27 -8.57
C LYS A 237 17.12 -14.56 -9.17
N ASP A 238 16.88 -15.80 -9.59
CA ASP A 238 15.62 -16.21 -10.20
C ASP A 238 14.46 -16.12 -9.20
N LEU A 239 14.67 -16.55 -7.95
CA LEU A 239 13.69 -16.47 -6.87
C LEU A 239 13.37 -15.02 -6.48
N VAL A 240 14.38 -14.15 -6.34
CA VAL A 240 14.19 -12.71 -6.09
C VAL A 240 13.29 -12.11 -7.16
N ASN A 241 13.58 -12.37 -8.44
CA ASN A 241 12.80 -11.84 -9.55
C ASN A 241 11.36 -12.39 -9.56
N ALA A 242 11.18 -13.69 -9.27
CA ALA A 242 9.86 -14.30 -9.21
C ALA A 242 8.99 -13.70 -8.09
N ILE A 243 9.59 -13.49 -6.91
CA ILE A 243 8.93 -12.87 -5.77
C ILE A 243 8.55 -11.43 -6.08
N ILE A 244 9.50 -10.60 -6.53
CA ILE A 244 9.23 -9.19 -6.88
C ILE A 244 8.12 -9.10 -7.93
N GLY A 245 8.16 -9.97 -8.94
CA GLY A 245 7.24 -9.90 -10.07
C GLY A 245 5.84 -10.43 -9.79
N SER A 246 5.66 -11.33 -8.81
CA SER A 246 4.38 -12.04 -8.67
C SER A 246 4.01 -12.57 -7.28
N ALA A 247 4.90 -12.51 -6.29
CA ALA A 247 4.65 -13.14 -4.99
C ALA A 247 5.12 -12.35 -3.74
N PRO A 248 5.08 -11.00 -3.70
CA PRO A 248 5.49 -10.27 -2.50
C PRO A 248 4.61 -10.57 -1.29
N ARG A 249 3.29 -10.76 -1.45
CA ARG A 249 2.39 -11.08 -0.33
C ARG A 249 2.62 -12.49 0.19
N LEU A 250 2.75 -13.47 -0.70
CA LEU A 250 3.09 -14.85 -0.31
C LEU A 250 4.40 -14.90 0.47
N LEU A 251 5.43 -14.14 0.08
CA LEU A 251 6.65 -14.02 0.87
C LEU A 251 6.34 -13.50 2.28
N ALA A 252 5.61 -12.38 2.40
CA ALA A 252 5.29 -11.79 3.68
C ALA A 252 4.49 -12.75 4.58
N ILE A 253 3.54 -13.50 4.02
CA ILE A 253 2.79 -14.54 4.73
C ILE A 253 3.75 -15.63 5.22
N CYS A 254 4.58 -16.20 4.34
CA CYS A 254 5.54 -17.24 4.68
C CYS A 254 6.46 -16.83 5.84
N VAL A 255 7.04 -15.63 5.76
CA VAL A 255 7.90 -15.09 6.82
C VAL A 255 7.12 -14.91 8.12
N HIS A 256 5.92 -14.33 8.05
CA HIS A 256 5.10 -14.08 9.23
C HIS A 256 4.71 -15.35 9.97
N VAL A 257 4.26 -16.37 9.24
CA VAL A 257 3.90 -17.64 9.86
C VAL A 257 5.11 -18.52 10.15
N GLY A 258 6.31 -18.15 9.71
CA GLY A 258 7.52 -18.97 9.90
C GLY A 258 7.47 -20.27 9.09
N ILE A 259 7.17 -20.14 7.79
CA ILE A 259 7.33 -21.18 6.77
C ILE A 259 8.66 -20.95 6.06
N LYS A 260 9.38 -22.05 5.81
CA LYS A 260 10.66 -22.06 5.11
C LYS A 260 10.49 -21.61 3.65
N LEU A 261 11.42 -20.79 3.14
CA LEU A 261 11.33 -20.26 1.78
C LEU A 261 11.52 -21.31 0.68
N ALA A 262 12.08 -22.48 0.97
CA ALA A 262 12.04 -23.63 0.05
C ALA A 262 10.60 -23.98 -0.36
N PHE A 263 9.64 -23.91 0.57
CA PHE A 263 8.23 -24.14 0.26
C PHE A 263 7.65 -23.03 -0.64
N LEU A 264 7.99 -21.77 -0.39
CA LEU A 264 7.59 -20.66 -1.26
C LEU A 264 8.13 -20.87 -2.69
N LYS A 265 9.39 -21.26 -2.83
CA LYS A 265 9.97 -21.60 -4.13
C LYS A 265 9.18 -22.72 -4.81
N ASP A 266 8.84 -23.78 -4.09
CA ASP A 266 8.06 -24.90 -4.65
C ASP A 266 6.65 -24.45 -5.12
N LEU A 267 5.99 -23.55 -4.38
CA LEU A 267 4.73 -22.94 -4.82
C LEU A 267 4.90 -22.19 -6.15
N LEU A 268 5.96 -21.37 -6.26
CA LEU A 268 6.24 -20.59 -7.47
C LEU A 268 6.60 -21.46 -8.67
N ASP A 269 7.34 -22.55 -8.46
CA ASP A 269 7.65 -23.54 -9.50
C ASP A 269 6.38 -24.19 -10.06
N HIS A 270 5.34 -24.34 -9.22
CA HIS A 270 4.01 -24.81 -9.61
C HIS A 270 3.05 -23.68 -10.03
N ARG A 271 3.57 -22.48 -10.28
CA ARG A 271 2.81 -21.29 -10.73
C ARG A 271 1.71 -20.86 -9.75
N ILE A 272 1.91 -21.10 -8.46
CA ILE A 272 1.07 -20.58 -7.38
C ILE A 272 1.71 -19.28 -6.89
N ASN A 273 1.01 -18.15 -7.07
CA ASN A 273 1.53 -16.82 -6.78
C ASN A 273 0.45 -15.92 -6.14
N ASP A 274 0.69 -14.62 -5.96
CA ASP A 274 -0.25 -13.71 -5.26
C ASP A 274 -1.61 -13.61 -5.95
N THR A 275 -1.71 -13.89 -7.26
CA THR A 275 -2.99 -13.91 -8.00
C THR A 275 -3.89 -15.10 -7.64
N ASP A 276 -3.33 -16.12 -7.00
CA ASP A 276 -4.08 -17.29 -6.53
C ASP A 276 -4.64 -17.10 -5.12
N LEU A 277 -4.29 -16.01 -4.43
CA LEU A 277 -4.81 -15.70 -3.10
C LEU A 277 -6.29 -15.31 -3.16
N PRO A 278 -7.13 -15.75 -2.19
CA PRO A 278 -6.79 -16.63 -1.08
C PRO A 278 -6.59 -18.09 -1.52
N LEU A 279 -5.54 -18.73 -1.00
CA LEU A 279 -5.30 -20.14 -1.24
C LEU A 279 -6.36 -20.98 -0.54
N ASN A 280 -6.75 -22.06 -1.19
CA ASN A 280 -7.51 -23.14 -0.59
C ASN A 280 -6.85 -24.49 -0.90
N THR A 281 -7.07 -25.47 -0.03
CA THR A 281 -6.42 -26.78 -0.14
C THR A 281 -6.75 -27.49 -1.45
N GLU A 282 -8.00 -27.42 -1.92
CA GLU A 282 -8.48 -28.16 -3.08
C GLU A 282 -7.84 -27.66 -4.38
N LYS A 283 -7.96 -26.36 -4.69
CA LYS A 283 -7.35 -25.70 -5.84
C LYS A 283 -5.82 -25.80 -5.81
N CYS A 284 -5.22 -25.74 -4.61
CA CYS A 284 -3.77 -25.90 -4.49
C CYS A 284 -3.35 -27.33 -4.90
N ARG A 285 -4.10 -28.38 -4.51
CA ARG A 285 -3.78 -29.76 -4.89
C ARG A 285 -3.98 -30.03 -6.38
N GLU A 286 -4.87 -29.31 -7.05
CA GLU A 286 -5.03 -29.41 -8.50
C GLU A 286 -3.75 -28.97 -9.24
N LYS A 287 -3.09 -27.91 -8.75
CA LYS A 287 -1.84 -27.39 -9.33
C LYS A 287 -0.59 -28.08 -8.78
N TYR A 288 -0.61 -28.47 -7.52
CA TYR A 288 0.52 -29.05 -6.79
C TYR A 288 0.05 -30.25 -5.93
N PRO A 289 -0.13 -31.44 -6.52
CA PRO A 289 -0.68 -32.61 -5.83
C PRO A 289 0.15 -33.10 -4.64
N ASP A 290 1.48 -32.99 -4.75
CA ASP A 290 2.44 -33.44 -3.73
C ASP A 290 2.82 -32.32 -2.74
N CYS A 291 1.97 -31.29 -2.63
CA CYS A 291 2.19 -30.16 -1.75
C CYS A 291 2.34 -30.58 -0.28
N ALA A 292 3.33 -30.02 0.40
CA ALA A 292 3.54 -30.23 1.83
C ALA A 292 2.35 -29.65 2.62
N MET A 293 1.43 -30.55 3.01
CA MET A 293 0.13 -30.18 3.57
C MET A 293 0.22 -29.41 4.89
N PHE A 294 1.25 -29.67 5.69
CA PHE A 294 1.45 -28.97 6.97
C PHE A 294 1.75 -27.48 6.74
N GLU A 295 2.72 -27.19 5.88
CA GLU A 295 3.08 -25.83 5.46
C GLU A 295 1.92 -25.14 4.75
N LEU A 296 1.23 -25.84 3.85
CA LEU A 296 0.08 -25.29 3.13
C LEU A 296 -1.04 -24.85 4.10
N ASN A 297 -1.41 -25.70 5.05
CA ASN A 297 -2.45 -25.36 6.02
C ASN A 297 -2.04 -24.18 6.89
N LYS A 298 -0.78 -24.14 7.34
CA LYS A 298 -0.24 -23.02 8.12
C LYS A 298 -0.27 -21.71 7.33
N LEU A 299 -0.01 -21.76 6.02
CA LEU A 299 -0.10 -20.60 5.13
C LEU A 299 -1.56 -20.15 4.96
N ILE A 300 -2.48 -21.10 4.75
CA ILE A 300 -3.92 -20.83 4.61
C ILE A 300 -4.48 -20.20 5.88
N ASP A 301 -4.08 -20.66 7.06
CA ASP A 301 -4.53 -20.12 8.34
C ASP A 301 -4.02 -18.69 8.58
N GLY A 302 -2.81 -18.37 8.10
CA GLY A 302 -2.19 -17.06 8.29
C GLY A 302 -2.52 -15.99 7.25
N GLN A 303 -3.03 -16.38 6.07
CA GLN A 303 -3.19 -15.45 4.95
C GLN A 303 -4.22 -14.33 5.19
N GLY A 304 -5.22 -14.55 6.06
CA GLY A 304 -6.31 -13.61 6.28
C GLY A 304 -5.82 -12.21 6.70
N SER A 305 -4.75 -12.15 7.49
CA SER A 305 -4.14 -10.89 7.96
C SER A 305 -3.52 -10.05 6.83
N PHE A 306 -3.27 -10.65 5.67
CA PHE A 306 -2.66 -10.02 4.49
C PHE A 306 -3.67 -9.77 3.37
N LEU A 307 -4.90 -10.25 3.54
CA LEU A 307 -5.98 -10.24 2.55
C LEU A 307 -7.22 -9.52 3.10
N ALA A 308 -7.01 -8.47 3.91
CA ALA A 308 -8.10 -7.67 4.42
C ALA A 308 -8.93 -7.05 3.28
N HIS A 309 -10.24 -6.92 3.51
CA HIS A 309 -11.22 -6.53 2.51
C HIS A 309 -10.94 -5.16 1.92
N LYS A 310 -11.05 -5.06 0.59
CA LYS A 310 -10.99 -3.79 -0.12
C LYS A 310 -12.39 -3.29 -0.39
N PHE A 311 -12.73 -2.11 0.12
CA PHE A 311 -14.04 -1.51 -0.05
C PHE A 311 -14.16 -0.82 -1.42
N GLU A 312 -15.07 -1.33 -2.22
CA GLU A 312 -15.44 -0.77 -3.53
C GLU A 312 -16.81 -0.05 -3.47
N LYS A 313 -17.25 0.53 -4.58
CA LYS A 313 -18.57 1.20 -4.65
C LYS A 313 -19.69 0.15 -4.74
N GLY A 314 -20.85 0.46 -4.15
CA GLY A 314 -22.06 -0.37 -4.27
C GLY A 314 -22.31 -1.33 -3.10
N HIS A 315 -23.23 -2.28 -3.31
CA HIS A 315 -23.54 -3.32 -2.32
C HIS A 315 -22.56 -4.48 -2.45
N GLN A 316 -22.01 -4.93 -1.32
CA GLN A 316 -21.07 -6.05 -1.26
C GLN A 316 -21.53 -7.07 -0.23
N GLU A 317 -21.51 -8.33 -0.61
CA GLU A 317 -21.61 -9.47 0.31
C GLU A 317 -20.19 -9.92 0.66
N VAL A 318 -19.89 -9.97 1.95
CA VAL A 318 -18.58 -10.36 2.45
C VAL A 318 -18.75 -11.52 3.41
N GLY A 319 -18.01 -12.61 3.18
CA GLY A 319 -18.09 -13.78 4.04
C GLY A 319 -17.56 -13.49 5.45
N THR A 320 -18.07 -14.23 6.44
CA THR A 320 -17.68 -14.08 7.86
C THR A 320 -16.18 -14.21 8.16
N ASN A 321 -15.40 -14.81 7.27
CA ASN A 321 -13.98 -15.11 7.49
C ASN A 321 -13.03 -14.09 6.84
N ILE A 322 -13.56 -12.94 6.40
CA ILE A 322 -12.77 -11.89 5.77
C ILE A 322 -12.51 -10.79 6.79
N VAL A 323 -11.23 -10.44 6.97
CA VAL A 323 -10.84 -9.35 7.86
C VAL A 323 -11.30 -8.03 7.26
N LEU A 324 -12.16 -7.31 7.96
CA LEU A 324 -12.61 -5.98 7.54
C LEU A 324 -11.74 -4.91 8.22
N PRO A 325 -11.03 -4.06 7.48
CA PRO A 325 -10.18 -3.00 8.03
C PRO A 325 -10.99 -1.77 8.46
N ILE A 326 -11.91 -1.99 9.39
CA ILE A 326 -12.83 -0.98 9.94
C ILE A 326 -12.48 -0.71 11.41
N TYR A 327 -12.52 0.57 11.78
CA TYR A 327 -12.35 1.07 13.12
C TYR A 327 -13.57 1.89 13.55
N TYR A 328 -14.05 1.65 14.77
CA TYR A 328 -15.02 2.52 15.44
C TYR A 328 -15.02 2.27 16.95
N ASN A 329 -15.42 3.29 17.70
CA ASN A 329 -15.66 3.23 19.13
C ASN A 329 -17.14 2.98 19.40
N LYS A 330 -17.47 1.85 20.05
CA LYS A 330 -18.86 1.47 20.36
C LYS A 330 -19.63 2.46 21.23
N VAL A 331 -18.95 3.39 21.89
CA VAL A 331 -19.57 4.41 22.75
C VAL A 331 -19.64 5.73 22.01
N ASP A 332 -18.50 6.22 21.53
CA ASP A 332 -18.38 7.58 21.01
C ASP A 332 -18.89 7.73 19.58
N ASP A 333 -18.90 6.64 18.81
CA ASP A 333 -19.31 6.67 17.40
C ASP A 333 -20.78 6.24 17.18
N LEU A 334 -21.57 6.01 18.25
CA LEU A 334 -22.98 5.67 18.09
C LEU A 334 -23.78 6.86 17.52
N LEU A 335 -24.28 6.73 16.30
CA LEU A 335 -25.12 7.72 15.63
C LEU A 335 -26.60 7.56 15.96
N GLY A 336 -27.04 6.34 16.30
CA GLY A 336 -28.43 6.08 16.67
C GLY A 336 -28.82 4.61 16.57
N ARG A 337 -30.13 4.34 16.56
CA ARG A 337 -30.72 3.01 16.38
C ARG A 337 -31.62 2.98 15.16
N GLY A 338 -31.29 2.16 14.18
CA GLY A 338 -32.12 1.85 13.04
C GLY A 338 -33.02 0.64 13.29
N ALA A 339 -33.82 0.27 12.28
CA ALA A 339 -34.71 -0.90 12.33
C ALA A 339 -33.98 -2.24 12.54
N HIS A 340 -32.68 -2.28 12.23
CA HIS A 340 -31.85 -3.48 12.27
C HIS A 340 -30.73 -3.44 13.31
N GLY A 341 -30.71 -2.44 14.19
CA GLY A 341 -29.72 -2.34 15.28
C GLY A 341 -29.10 -0.95 15.44
N ASP A 342 -28.01 -0.90 16.19
CA ASP A 342 -27.24 0.32 16.41
C ASP A 342 -26.48 0.72 15.13
N VAL A 343 -26.41 2.03 14.87
CA VAL A 343 -25.73 2.63 13.73
C VAL A 343 -24.52 3.40 14.24
N TYR A 344 -23.34 3.07 13.73
CA TYR A 344 -22.08 3.69 14.14
C TYR A 344 -21.47 4.51 13.01
N LYS A 345 -20.78 5.60 13.37
CA LYS A 345 -19.79 6.24 12.52
C LYS A 345 -18.59 5.29 12.45
N ILE A 346 -18.08 5.03 11.26
CA ILE A 346 -16.93 4.15 11.09
C ILE A 346 -15.82 4.86 10.32
N GLN A 347 -14.59 4.45 10.58
CA GLN A 347 -13.43 4.76 9.77
C GLN A 347 -12.96 3.49 9.09
N ILE A 348 -12.69 3.56 7.79
CA ILE A 348 -12.04 2.49 7.04
C ILE A 348 -10.56 2.87 6.95
N ASP A 349 -9.66 1.90 7.06
CA ASP A 349 -8.24 2.15 6.84
C ASP A 349 -8.02 2.69 5.42
N PRO A 350 -7.31 3.83 5.26
CA PRO A 350 -7.10 4.46 3.96
C PRO A 350 -6.51 3.53 2.89
N ASP A 351 -5.67 2.56 3.30
CA ASP A 351 -5.05 1.61 2.37
C ASP A 351 -6.05 0.59 1.77
N TYR A 352 -7.29 0.57 2.25
CA TYR A 352 -8.29 -0.45 1.94
C TYR A 352 -9.61 0.10 1.36
N HIS A 353 -9.68 1.36 0.94
CA HIS A 353 -10.84 1.85 0.20
C HIS A 353 -10.48 2.61 -1.06
N LEU A 354 -11.36 2.49 -2.07
CA LEU A 354 -11.40 3.35 -3.26
C LEU A 354 -12.57 4.35 -3.19
N LEU A 355 -13.15 4.50 -2.01
CA LEU A 355 -14.27 5.39 -1.77
C LEU A 355 -13.76 6.84 -1.79
N SER A 356 -14.06 7.57 -2.86
CA SER A 356 -14.04 9.04 -2.85
C SER A 356 -15.16 9.54 -1.93
N LYS A 357 -14.96 10.64 -1.22
CA LYS A 357 -15.87 11.13 -0.17
C LYS A 357 -17.23 11.64 -0.69
N VAL A 358 -17.46 11.89 -1.99
CA VAL A 358 -18.80 12.30 -2.49
C VAL A 358 -19.76 11.14 -2.62
N GLY A 359 -20.85 11.18 -1.85
CA GLY A 359 -22.16 10.64 -2.25
C GLY A 359 -22.23 9.14 -2.52
N ILE A 360 -21.18 8.39 -2.19
CA ILE A 360 -21.14 6.94 -2.38
C ILE A 360 -21.62 6.31 -1.08
N CYS A 361 -22.88 5.93 -1.08
CA CYS A 361 -23.36 4.94 -0.14
C CYS A 361 -22.83 3.58 -0.59
N PHE A 362 -22.08 2.90 0.27
CA PHE A 362 -21.87 1.46 0.15
C PHE A 362 -22.64 0.78 1.27
N SER A 363 -23.01 -0.48 1.05
CA SER A 363 -23.60 -1.31 2.09
C SER A 363 -22.94 -2.68 2.05
N LEU A 364 -22.62 -3.17 3.24
CA LEU A 364 -21.96 -4.45 3.42
C LEU A 364 -22.94 -5.39 4.13
N SER A 365 -23.17 -6.56 3.54
CA SER A 365 -23.82 -7.69 4.20
C SER A 365 -22.77 -8.70 4.59
N VAL A 366 -22.68 -9.04 5.88
CA VAL A 366 -21.84 -10.15 6.34
C VAL A 366 -22.70 -11.41 6.32
N THR A 367 -22.34 -12.38 5.48
CA THR A 367 -23.10 -13.64 5.27
C THR A 367 -22.41 -14.85 5.86
#